data_AF-A0A533XL20-F1
#
_entry.id   AF-A0A533XL20-F1
#
_cell.length_a   1.000
_cell.length_b   1.000
_cell.length_c   1.000
_cell.angle_alpha   90.00
_cell.angle_beta   90.00
_cell.angle_gamma   90.00
#
_symmetry.space_group_name_H-M   'P 1'
#
loop_
_entity.id
_entity.type
_entity.pdbx_description
1 polymer ?
#
loop_
_entity_poly.entity_id
_entity_poly.type
_entity_poly.pdbx_seq_one_letter_code
_entity_poly.pdbx_strand_id
1 'polypeptide(L)' 'MWYTAMMQVHSALSKADRTADALDEVCREATTHLGGRSVDLAFAFFSPDHVESADLIVSTIGERIRPKVLLGCSAES' A
#
# COMPACT_ATOMS: atom_id res chain seq x y z
N MET A 1 23.57 -21.61 -12.13
CA MET A 1 23.57 -20.47 -11.19
C MET A 1 22.14 -20.30 -10.70
N TRP A 2 21.86 -20.68 -9.46
CA TRP A 2 20.50 -20.66 -8.92
C TRP A 2 20.26 -19.25 -8.41
N TYR A 3 19.52 -18.43 -9.17
CA TYR A 3 19.01 -17.17 -8.65
C TYR A 3 17.85 -17.50 -7.72
N THR A 4 18.10 -17.58 -6.42
CA THR A 4 17.02 -17.43 -5.45
C THR A 4 16.54 -15.99 -5.60
N ALA A 5 15.43 -15.78 -6.33
CA ALA A 5 14.78 -14.49 -6.37
C ALA A 5 14.32 -14.16 -4.95
N MET A 6 15.05 -13.28 -4.29
CA MET A 6 14.74 -12.87 -2.92
C MET A 6 13.45 -12.05 -2.95
N MET A 7 12.35 -12.62 -2.48
CA MET A 7 11.08 -11.92 -2.31
C MET A 7 11.29 -10.80 -1.28
N GLN A 8 11.07 -9.56 -1.70
CA GLN A 8 11.08 -8.40 -0.82
C GLN A 8 9.66 -8.17 -0.34
N VAL A 9 9.47 -8.24 0.98
CA VAL A 9 8.18 -8.03 1.63
C VAL A 9 8.34 -6.87 2.60
N HIS A 10 7.37 -5.96 2.59
CA HIS A 10 7.32 -4.83 3.49
C HIS A 10 5.86 -4.51 3.84
N SER A 11 5.64 -3.94 5.01
CA SER A 11 4.34 -3.53 5.53
C SER A 11 4.48 -2.19 6.22
N ALA A 12 3.52 -1.30 5.98
CA ALA A 12 3.44 0.01 6.59
C ALA A 12 2.03 0.24 7.15
N LEU A 13 1.91 1.03 8.21
CA LEU A 13 0.66 1.31 8.91
C LEU A 13 0.62 2.78 9.32
N SER A 14 -0.48 3.47 9.02
CA SER A 14 -0.76 4.80 9.54
C SER A 14 -1.89 4.78 10.55
N LYS A 15 -1.84 5.72 11.50
CA LYS A 15 -2.91 6.00 12.49
C LYS A 15 -3.57 7.36 12.27
N ALA A 16 -3.34 7.99 11.12
CA ALA A 16 -3.92 9.28 10.81
C ALA A 16 -5.43 9.16 10.54
N ASP A 17 -6.23 10.07 11.10
CA ASP A 17 -7.69 10.08 10.93
C ASP A 17 -8.12 10.47 9.50
N ARG A 18 -7.26 11.18 8.77
CA ARG A 18 -7.53 11.62 7.40
C ARG A 18 -6.94 10.65 6.41
N THR A 19 -7.77 10.12 5.50
CA THR A 19 -7.34 9.16 4.46
C THR A 19 -6.12 9.65 3.67
N ALA A 20 -6.08 10.94 3.30
CA ALA A 20 -4.98 11.50 2.52
C ALA A 20 -3.64 11.49 3.28
N ASP A 21 -3.67 11.81 4.57
CA ASP A 21 -2.47 11.84 5.42
C ASP A 21 -1.99 10.40 5.67
N ALA A 22 -2.93 9.48 5.90
CA ALA A 22 -2.63 8.05 6.07
C ALA A 22 -2.00 7.44 4.82
N LEU A 23 -2.54 7.76 3.63
CA LEU A 23 -2.00 7.31 2.36
C LEU A 23 -0.61 7.88 2.08
N ASP A 24 -0.38 9.15 2.41
CA ASP A 24 0.93 9.77 2.22
C ASP A 24 2.00 9.08 3.07
N GLU A 25 1.71 8.84 4.35
CA GLU A 25 2.60 8.16 5.29
C GLU A 25 2.94 6.74 4.82
N VAL A 26 1.92 5.92 4.54
CA VAL A 26 2.08 4.52 4.12
C VAL A 26 2.81 4.41 2.78
N CYS A 27 2.43 5.21 1.79
CA CYS A 27 3.08 5.16 0.48
C CYS A 27 4.54 5.62 0.54
N ARG A 28 4.84 6.64 1.34
CA ARG A 28 6.20 7.13 1.53
C ARG A 28 7.07 6.05 2.17
N GLU A 29 6.63 5.48 3.28
CA GLU A 29 7.36 4.40 3.97
C GLU A 29 7.63 3.21 3.04
N ALA A 30 6.58 2.73 2.36
CA ALA A 30 6.70 1.60 1.45
C ALA A 30 7.65 1.90 0.28
N THR A 31 7.54 3.08 -0.35
CA THR A 31 8.40 3.44 -1.49
C THR A 31 9.87 3.59 -1.08
N THR A 32 10.14 4.15 0.09
CA THR A 32 11.49 4.26 0.65
C THR A 32 12.09 2.87 0.89
N HIS A 33 11.34 1.94 1.49
CA HIS A 33 11.83 0.58 1.73
C HIS A 33 12.02 -0.24 0.45
N LEU A 34 11.15 -0.07 -0.54
CA LEU A 34 11.22 -0.77 -1.82
C LEU A 34 12.26 -0.17 -2.78
N GLY A 35 12.90 0.95 -2.40
CA GLY A 35 13.87 1.65 -3.24
C GLY A 35 13.27 2.17 -4.54
N GLY A 36 11.98 2.53 -4.54
CA GLY A 36 11.26 3.00 -5.73
C GLY A 36 10.97 1.92 -6.78
N ARG A 37 11.15 0.63 -6.46
CA ARG A 37 10.81 -0.47 -7.36
C ARG A 37 9.30 -0.71 -7.35
N SER A 38 8.76 -1.12 -8.49
CA SER A 38 7.38 -1.62 -8.56
C SER A 38 7.26 -2.97 -7.84
N VAL A 39 6.08 -3.23 -7.29
CA VAL A 39 5.76 -4.49 -6.61
C VAL A 39 4.84 -5.35 -7.48
N ASP A 40 4.94 -6.66 -7.33
CA ASP A 40 4.03 -7.58 -8.03
C ASP A 40 2.67 -7.64 -7.32
N LEU A 41 2.63 -7.47 -5.99
CA LEU A 41 1.45 -7.62 -5.16
C LEU A 41 1.44 -6.60 -4.02
N ALA A 42 0.30 -5.95 -3.81
CA ALA A 42 0.04 -5.08 -2.66
C ALA A 42 -1.27 -5.50 -1.97
N PHE A 43 -1.26 -5.49 -0.64
CA PHE A 43 -2.43 -5.66 0.20
C PHE A 43 -2.74 -4.33 0.90
N ALA A 44 -3.96 -3.82 0.76
CA ALA A 44 -4.42 -2.60 1.41
C ALA A 44 -5.63 -2.89 2.30
N PHE A 45 -5.49 -2.61 3.59
CA PHE A 45 -6.57 -2.69 4.57
C PHE A 45 -6.79 -1.30 5.16
N PHE A 46 -8.04 -0.90 5.33
CA PHE A 46 -8.39 0.40 5.87
C PHE A 46 -9.65 0.30 6.74
N SER A 47 -9.78 1.18 7.73
CA SER A 47 -10.95 1.24 8.60
C SER A 47 -12.22 1.53 7.80
N PRO A 48 -13.41 1.05 8.24
CA PRO A 48 -14.67 1.31 7.54
C PRO A 48 -14.99 2.79 7.33
N ASP A 49 -14.46 3.66 8.19
CA ASP A 49 -14.57 5.12 8.06
C ASP A 49 -13.98 5.66 6.73
N HIS A 50 -13.16 4.87 6.03
CA HIS A 50 -12.55 5.24 4.75
C HIS A 50 -13.19 4.54 3.54
N VAL A 51 -14.31 3.82 3.69
CA VAL A 51 -15.00 3.11 2.58
C VAL A 51 -15.39 4.05 1.45
N GLU A 52 -15.87 5.26 1.76
CA GLU A 52 -16.21 6.26 0.75
C GLU A 52 -14.98 6.76 -0.02
N SER A 53 -13.78 6.58 0.52
CA SER A 53 -12.50 6.94 -0.09
C SER A 53 -11.79 5.75 -0.76
N ALA A 54 -12.44 4.60 -0.93
CA ALA A 54 -11.81 3.40 -1.49
C ALA A 54 -11.17 3.65 -2.87
N ASP A 55 -11.85 4.39 -3.75
CA ASP A 55 -11.32 4.75 -5.08
C ASP A 55 -10.06 5.63 -4.97
N LEU A 56 -10.02 6.55 -4.00
CA LEU A 56 -8.85 7.38 -3.73
C LEU A 56 -7.68 6.55 -3.21
N ILE A 57 -7.96 5.55 -2.37
CA ILE A 57 -6.94 4.62 -1.85
C ILE A 57 -6.34 3.81 -2.99
N VAL A 58 -7.19 3.23 -3.84
CA VAL A 58 -6.78 2.41 -4.99
C VAL A 58 -5.96 3.24 -5.99
N SER A 59 -6.43 4.43 -6.36
CA SER A 59 -5.73 5.30 -7.31
C SER A 59 -4.37 5.74 -6.76
N THR A 60 -4.31 6.19 -5.50
CA THR A 60 -3.07 6.66 -4.88
C THR A 60 -2.02 5.55 -4.78
N ILE A 61 -2.42 4.34 -4.36
CA ILE A 61 -1.52 3.18 -4.32
C ILE A 61 -1.07 2.78 -5.73
N GLY A 62 -2.00 2.78 -6.69
CA GLY A 62 -1.73 2.51 -8.10
C GLY A 62 -0.67 3.44 -8.70
N GLU A 63 -0.76 4.74 -8.41
CA GLU A 63 0.15 5.75 -8.93
C GLU A 63 1.52 5.73 -8.26
N ARG A 64 1.54 5.60 -6.92
CA ARG A 64 2.77 5.74 -6.11
C ARG A 64 3.57 4.46 -5.99
N ILE A 65 2.90 3.34 -5.70
CA ILE A 65 3.55 2.03 -5.47
C ILE A 65 3.61 1.22 -6.78
N ARG A 66 2.68 1.46 -7.70
CA ARG A 66 2.59 0.77 -9.01
C ARG A 66 2.57 -0.75 -8.88
N PRO A 67 1.69 -1.32 -8.04
CA PRO A 67 1.54 -2.77 -7.94
C PRO A 67 0.97 -3.34 -9.24
N LYS A 68 1.40 -4.56 -9.62
CA LYS A 68 0.73 -5.30 -10.70
C LYS A 68 -0.64 -5.82 -10.27
N VAL A 69 -0.78 -6.17 -8.99
CA VAL A 69 -2.03 -6.63 -8.37
C VAL A 69 -2.23 -5.90 -7.05
N LEU A 70 -3.39 -5.29 -6.87
CA LEU A 70 -3.82 -4.69 -5.62
C LEU A 70 -5.04 -5.45 -5.08
N LEU A 71 -4.92 -6.00 -3.88
CA LEU A 71 -6.01 -6.64 -3.15
C LEU A 71 -6.25 -5.89 -1.85
N GLY A 72 -7.49 -5.84 -1.39
CA GLY A 72 -7.81 -5.12 -0.17
C GLY A 72 -9.28 -5.18 0.19
N CYS A 73 -9.57 -4.85 1.44
CA CYS A 73 -10.94 -4.64 1.92
C CYS A 73 -10.94 -3.63 3.07
N SER A 74 -12.11 -3.10 3.38
CA SER A 74 -12.31 -2.49 4.70
C SER A 74 -12.18 -3.56 5.77
N ALA A 75 -11.51 -3.23 6.86
CA ALA A 75 -11.30 -4.13 7.99
C ALA A 75 -11.32 -3.33 9.29
N GLU A 76 -11.90 -3.90 10.33
CA GLU A 76 -11.82 -3.41 11.71
C GLU A 76 -10.91 -4.36 12.50
N SER A 77 -10.17 -3.82 13.46
CA SER A 77 -9.33 -4.60 14.38
C SER A 77 -9.61 -4.25 15.83
#